data_AF-X1QRA7-F1
#
_entry.id   AF-X1QRA7-F1
#
_cell.length_a   1.000
_cell.length_b   1.000
_cell.length_c   1.000
_cell.angle_alpha   90.00
_cell.angle_beta   90.00
_cell.angle_gamma   90.00
#
_symmetry.space_group_name_H-M   'P 1'
#
loop_
_entity.id
_entity.type
_entity.pdbx_description
1 polymer ?
#
loop_
_entity_poly.entity_id
_entity_poly.type
_entity_poly.pdbx_seq_one_letter_code
_entity_poly.pdbx_strand_id
1 'polypeptide(L)' 'MPKQKRWQLKRQLDQAVNDQDRSQRNLIIVAADFDGVHQNYYNALATIVQGIEFTKAAINSFKDAI' A
#
# COMPACT_ATOMS: atom_id res chain seq x y z
N MET A 1 -9.34 -24.25 -7.21
CA MET A 1 -7.99 -24.27 -6.60
C MET A 1 -8.02 -25.14 -5.33
N PRO A 2 -7.00 -25.99 -5.06
CA PRO A 2 -6.93 -26.74 -3.80
C PRO A 2 -6.96 -25.82 -2.57
N LYS A 3 -7.65 -26.22 -1.49
CA LYS A 3 -7.84 -25.38 -0.28
C LYS A 3 -6.51 -24.85 0.29
N GLN A 4 -5.47 -25.68 0.31
CA GLN A 4 -4.13 -25.30 0.79
C GLN A 4 -3.48 -24.19 -0.05
N LYS A 5 -3.60 -24.27 -1.39
CA LYS A 5 -3.07 -23.25 -2.31
C LYS A 5 -3.83 -21.92 -2.17
N ARG A 6 -5.15 -21.97 -1.98
CA ARG A 6 -5.97 -20.78 -1.72
C ARG A 6 -5.55 -20.08 -0.42
N TRP A 7 -5.35 -20.84 0.65
CA TRP A 7 -4.89 -20.29 1.92
C TRP A 7 -3.51 -19.64 1.82
N GLN A 8 -2.56 -20.31 1.15
CA GLN A 8 -1.22 -19.76 0.95
C GLN A 8 -1.25 -18.46 0.14
N LEU A 9 -2.09 -18.39 -0.90
CA LEU A 9 -2.28 -17.16 -1.67
C LEU A 9 -2.84 -16.03 -0.81
N LYS A 10 -3.88 -16.26 -0.01
CA LYS A 10 -4.42 -15.23 0.89
C LYS A 10 -3.37 -14.68 1.85
N ARG A 11 -2.55 -15.56 2.44
CA ARG A 11 -1.45 -15.16 3.33
C ARG A 11 -0.40 -14.31 2.61
N GLN A 12 -0.08 -14.62 1.34
CA GLN A 12 0.85 -13.79 0.55
C GLN A 12 0.26 -12.42 0.22
N LEU A 13 -1.04 -12.35 -0.07
CA LEU A 13 -1.74 -11.07 -0.29
C LEU A 13 -1.78 -10.23 0.99
N ASP A 14 -2.02 -10.84 2.15
CA ASP A 14 -1.94 -10.15 3.46
C ASP A 14 -0.54 -9.57 3.71
N GLN A 15 0.51 -10.33 3.40
CA GLN A 15 1.89 -9.83 3.52
C GLN A 15 2.14 -8.64 2.60
N ALA A 16 1.67 -8.69 1.35
CA ALA A 16 1.82 -7.60 0.41
C ALA A 16 1.14 -6.29 0.89
N VAL A 17 -0.04 -6.39 1.51
CA VAL A 17 -0.72 -5.23 2.12
C VAL A 17 0.10 -4.67 3.29
N ASN A 18 0.64 -5.53 4.15
CA ASN A 18 1.46 -5.09 5.29
C ASN A 18 2.75 -4.38 4.84
N ASP A 19 3.39 -4.88 3.78
CA ASP A 19 4.60 -4.26 3.21
C ASP A 19 4.28 -2.89 2.60
N GLN A 20 3.10 -2.76 1.98
CA GLN A 20 2.57 -1.49 1.47
C GLN A 20 2.28 -0.49 2.60
N ASP A 21 1.69 -0.92 3.71
CA ASP A 21 1.49 -0.07 4.89
C ASP A 21 2.81 0.46 5.45
N ARG A 22 3.86 -0.38 5.47
CA ARG A 22 5.20 0.04 5.89
C ARG A 22 5.79 1.09 4.93
N SER A 23 5.67 0.86 3.62
CA SER A 23 6.13 1.81 2.60
C SER A 23 5.41 3.16 2.72
N GLN A 24 4.08 3.12 2.87
CA GLN A 24 3.25 4.31 3.06
C GLN A 24 3.67 5.13 4.29
N ARG A 25 3.90 4.48 5.43
CA ARG A 25 4.36 5.16 6.66
C ARG A 25 5.68 5.88 6.44
N ASN A 26 6.64 5.24 5.78
CA ASN A 26 7.92 5.86 5.48
C ASN A 26 7.76 7.07 4.56
N LEU A 27 6.90 6.98 3.54
CA LEU A 27 6.63 8.10 2.62
C LEU A 27 5.94 9.27 3.31
N ILE A 28 5.02 9.01 4.25
CA ILE A 28 4.36 10.07 5.03
C ILE A 28 5.39 10.81 5.90
N ILE A 29 6.29 10.08 6.55
CA ILE A 29 7.37 10.68 7.35
C ILE A 29 8.24 11.59 6.47
N VAL A 30 8.65 11.10 5.30
CA VAL A 30 9.46 11.87 4.35
C VAL A 30 8.68 13.06 3.79
N ALA A 31 7.37 12.92 3.52
CA ALA A 31 6.55 14.02 3.01
C ALA A 31 6.44 15.17 4.01
N ALA A 32 6.39 14.87 5.31
CA ALA A 32 6.33 15.89 6.36
C ALA A 32 7.53 16.84 6.35
N ASP A 33 8.71 16.37 5.95
CA ASP A 33 9.92 17.21 5.83
C ASP A 33 9.82 18.25 4.70
N PHE A 34 8.90 18.07 3.75
CA PHE A 34 8.71 18.95 2.60
C PHE A 34 7.45 19.82 2.70
N ASP A 35 6.60 19.62 3.71
CA ASP A 35 5.38 20.40 3.89
C ASP A 35 5.72 21.87 4.18
N GLY A 36 5.13 22.78 3.41
CA GLY A 36 5.43 24.22 3.48
C GLY A 36 6.83 24.65 3.00
N VAL A 37 7.73 23.71 2.65
CA VAL A 37 9.08 24.01 2.15
C VAL A 37 9.20 23.74 0.65
N HIS A 38 8.82 22.54 0.21
CA HIS A 38 8.89 22.11 -1.18
C HIS A 38 7.57 21.42 -1.59
N GLN A 39 6.55 22.25 -1.86
CA GLN A 39 5.20 21.78 -2.16
C GLN A 39 5.12 20.76 -3.31
N ASN A 40 5.99 20.89 -4.33
CA ASN A 40 6.04 19.94 -5.45
C ASN A 40 6.44 18.53 -4.99
N TYR A 41 7.39 18.42 -4.06
CA TYR A 41 7.83 17.12 -3.51
C TYR A 41 6.78 16.56 -2.57
N TYR A 42 6.19 17.39 -1.71
CA TYR A 42 5.05 17.00 -0.88
C TYR A 42 3.90 16.43 -1.74
N ASN A 43 3.48 17.15 -2.78
CA ASN A 43 2.41 16.73 -3.67
C ASN A 43 2.73 15.42 -4.41
N ALA A 44 3.98 15.25 -4.85
CA ALA A 44 4.44 14.00 -5.49
C ALA A 44 4.36 12.82 -4.51
N LEU A 45 4.84 12.99 -3.28
CA LEU A 45 4.79 11.96 -2.24
C LEU A 45 3.35 11.63 -1.84
N ALA A 46 2.48 12.64 -1.69
CA ALA A 46 1.06 12.46 -1.43
C ALA A 46 0.36 11.65 -2.53
N THR A 47 0.72 11.90 -3.80
CA THR A 47 0.22 11.13 -4.94
C THR A 47 0.64 9.65 -4.86
N ILE A 48 1.89 9.38 -4.47
CA ILE A 48 2.38 8.00 -4.29
C ILE A 48 1.62 7.31 -3.14
N VAL A 49 1.45 8.00 -2.01
CA VAL A 49 0.68 7.50 -0.86
C VAL A 49 -0.75 7.13 -1.27
N GLN A 50 -1.40 7.96 -2.07
CA GLN A 50 -2.74 7.68 -2.60
C GLN A 50 -2.76 6.46 -3.54
N GLY A 51 -1.74 6.29 -4.38
CA GLY A 51 -1.59 5.11 -5.23
C GLY A 51 -1.41 3.81 -4.44
N ILE A 52 -0.72 3.87 -3.30
CA ILE A 52 -0.59 2.73 -2.38
C ILE A 52 -1.95 2.35 -1.81
N GLU A 53 -2.78 3.32 -1.37
CA GLU A 53 -4.13 3.05 -0.87
C GLU A 53 -5.02 2.34 -1.91
N PHE A 54 -4.98 2.81 -3.16
CA PHE A 54 -5.68 2.16 -4.26
C PHE A 54 -5.22 0.70 -4.46
N THR A 55 -3.91 0.47 -4.40
CA THR A 55 -3.35 -0.87 -4.59
C THR A 55 -3.71 -1.81 -3.45
N LYS A 56 -3.67 -1.34 -2.19
CA LYS A 56 -4.12 -2.13 -1.02
C LYS A 56 -5.59 -2.53 -1.14
N ALA A 57 -6.45 -1.59 -1.55
CA ALA A 57 -7.87 -1.86 -1.77
C ALA A 57 -8.10 -2.92 -2.85
N ALA A 58 -7.38 -2.83 -3.99
CA ALA A 58 -7.46 -3.81 -5.05
C ALA A 58 -6.98 -5.21 -4.60
N ILE A 59 -5.89 -5.30 -3.83
CA ILE A 59 -5.39 -6.56 -3.27
C ILE A 59 -6.42 -7.19 -2.34
N ASN A 60 -7.01 -6.41 -1.44
CA ASN A 60 -8.04 -6.91 -0.51
C ASN A 60 -9.30 -7.37 -1.25
N SER A 61 -9.76 -6.62 -2.25
CA SER A 61 -10.90 -7.02 -3.08
C SER A 61 -10.64 -8.35 -3.80
N PHE A 62 -9.44 -8.54 -4.36
CA PHE A 62 -9.07 -9.81 -4.98
C PHE A 62 -9.00 -10.95 -3.94
N LYS A 63 -8.42 -10.70 -2.77
CA LYS A 63 -8.32 -11.67 -1.66
C LYS A 63 -9.69 -12.18 -1.18
N ASP A 64 -10.68 -11.30 -1.19
CA ASP A 64 -12.06 -11.62 -0.79
C ASP A 64 -12.81 -12.42 -1.87
N ALA A 65 -12.49 -12.19 -3.14
CA ALA A 65 -13.08 -12.90 -4.26
C ALA A 65 -12.56 -14.35 -4.43
N ILE A 66 -11.34 -14.64 -3.95
CA ILE A 66 -10.73 -15.97 -4.06
C ILE A 66 -11.06 -16.90 -2.92
#